data_AF-A0A9Q6N658-F1
#
_entry.id   AF-A0A9Q6N658-F1
#
_cell.length_a   1.000
_cell.length_b   1.000
_cell.length_c   1.000
_cell.angle_alpha   90.00
_cell.angle_beta   90.00
_cell.angle_gamma   90.00
#
_symmetry.space_group_name_H-M   'P 1'
#
loop_
_entity.id
_entity.type
_entity.pdbx_description
1 polymer ?
#
loop_
_entity_poly.entity_id
_entity_poly.type
_entity_poly.pdbx_seq_one_letter_code
_entity_poly.pdbx_strand_id
1 'polypeptide(L)'
;MSGSMAQAFAHNFLGHSPRWYKASIVAFLLLNPLLFFAVSPAAAGWCLVIEFIFTLAMALKCYPLMPGGLLLVQALLLGMATPQALYDELVHNFPVILLLMFMVAGIYFMKELLLFLFSRLLLGVRSKALLGLLFCFLSAFLSAFLDALTVTAVIISAAVGFYSVYHRVASGNDPRQDSGYGDDQHLPTLHHDDLEQFRAFLRSLLMHGAVGTALGGVCTLVGEPQNLLIGHEMGWHFAEFFLKVAPVSLPVLAAGLVTCVLLEKLRWFGYGTLLPDNVRKVLANYAAEDDAQRTARQRAALLVQGLAALILIVGLALHVAEVGLIGLMVIVLITAFTGITDEHRLGNAFKDAMPFTALLVVFFAVVAVIHQQQLFVPLIQWVLALPADQQPGMLFIANGLLSAISDNVFVATIYITEVKQAFVSGQMSREHFETLAIAINTGTNLPSVATPNGQAAFLFLLTSAIAPLVRLSYGRMVWMALPYTVVMGLLGWYAVSYWL
;
A
#
# COMPACT_ATOMS: atom_id res chain seq x y z
N MET A 1 37.81 -17.06 14.44
CA MET A 1 38.00 -16.31 15.70
C MET A 1 36.61 -15.89 16.18
N SER A 2 36.13 -16.43 17.30
CA SER A 2 34.91 -15.95 17.93
C SER A 2 35.14 -14.50 18.36
N GLY A 3 34.35 -13.57 17.81
CA GLY A 3 34.41 -12.17 18.23
C GLY A 3 34.09 -12.03 19.72
N SER A 4 34.47 -10.89 20.33
CA SER A 4 34.08 -10.61 21.71
C SER A 4 32.55 -10.57 21.85
N MET A 5 32.00 -10.83 23.04
CA MET A 5 30.55 -10.75 23.27
C MET A 5 29.97 -9.40 22.83
N ALA A 6 30.70 -8.30 23.04
CA ALA A 6 30.31 -6.98 22.56
C ALA A 6 30.23 -6.90 21.02
N GLN A 7 31.16 -7.52 20.30
CA GLN A 7 31.10 -7.63 18.84
C GLN A 7 29.94 -8.50 18.38
N ALA A 8 29.63 -9.58 19.10
CA ALA A 8 28.47 -10.43 18.81
C ALA A 8 27.15 -9.67 19.00
N PHE A 9 26.99 -8.92 20.10
CA PHE A 9 25.82 -8.06 20.30
C PHE A 9 25.70 -6.98 19.21
N ALA A 10 26.80 -6.30 18.86
CA ALA A 10 26.80 -5.29 17.79
C ALA A 10 26.49 -5.89 16.41
N HIS A 11 26.90 -7.13 16.15
CA HIS A 11 26.58 -7.85 14.93
C HIS A 11 25.10 -8.23 14.88
N ASN A 12 24.57 -8.78 15.98
CA ASN A 12 23.18 -9.23 16.08
C ASN A 12 22.18 -8.07 16.06
N PHE A 13 22.49 -6.93 16.67
CA PHE A 13 21.60 -5.77 16.72
C PHE A 13 21.27 -5.28 15.30
N LEU A 14 19.99 -5.39 14.90
CA LEU A 14 19.48 -5.06 13.56
C LEU A 14 20.22 -5.74 12.39
N GLY A 15 20.87 -6.89 12.64
CA GLY A 15 21.45 -7.77 11.61
C GLY A 15 22.38 -7.06 10.61
N HIS A 16 22.11 -7.21 9.31
CA HIS A 16 22.94 -6.64 8.23
C HIS A 16 22.68 -5.16 7.93
N SER A 17 21.89 -4.47 8.76
CA SER A 17 21.60 -3.04 8.55
C SER A 17 22.89 -2.18 8.59
N PRO A 18 22.94 -1.05 7.86
CA PRO A 18 24.11 -0.18 7.84
C PRO A 18 24.53 0.28 9.24
N ARG A 19 25.85 0.37 9.49
CA ARG A 19 26.38 0.77 10.81
C ARG A 19 25.88 2.12 11.29
N TRP A 20 25.78 3.10 10.39
CA TRP A 20 25.25 4.42 10.71
C TRP A 20 23.79 4.36 11.17
N TYR A 21 22.97 3.50 10.54
CA TYR A 21 21.57 3.33 10.90
C TYR A 21 21.43 2.70 12.28
N LYS A 22 22.22 1.66 12.58
CA LYS A 22 22.29 1.07 13.92
C LYS A 22 22.66 2.11 14.98
N ALA A 23 23.66 2.94 14.70
CA ALA A 23 24.09 4.01 15.59
C ALA A 23 23.00 5.06 15.80
N SER A 24 22.24 5.44 14.75
CA SER A 24 21.10 6.34 14.86
C SER A 24 20.02 5.78 15.80
N ILE A 25 19.61 4.51 15.65
CA ILE A 25 18.60 3.90 16.53
C ILE A 25 19.09 3.87 17.98
N VAL A 26 20.37 3.55 18.23
CA VAL A 26 20.92 3.62 19.59
C VAL A 26 20.91 5.05 20.12
N ALA A 27 21.27 6.04 19.29
CA ALA A 27 21.23 7.44 19.68
C ALA A 27 19.82 7.92 20.04
N PHE A 28 18.80 7.51 19.27
CA PHE A 28 17.38 7.77 19.55
C PHE A 28 16.96 7.19 20.91
N LEU A 29 17.30 5.92 21.16
CA LEU A 29 17.01 5.26 22.43
C LEU A 29 17.71 5.93 23.62
N LEU A 30 18.84 6.61 23.42
CA LEU A 30 19.49 7.38 24.48
C LEU A 30 18.90 8.80 24.61
N LEU A 31 18.51 9.40 23.49
CA LEU A 31 17.99 10.76 23.43
C LEU A 31 16.60 10.88 24.05
N ASN A 32 15.70 9.93 23.80
CA ASN A 32 14.31 10.01 24.27
C ASN A 32 14.17 10.10 25.79
N PRO A 33 14.82 9.25 26.63
CA PRO A 33 14.78 9.42 28.07
C PRO A 33 15.35 10.76 28.52
N LEU A 34 16.43 11.23 27.88
CA LEU A 34 17.05 12.52 28.21
C LEU A 34 16.07 13.66 27.94
N LEU A 35 15.40 13.68 26.79
CA LEU A 35 14.39 14.69 26.48
C LEU A 35 13.19 14.59 27.43
N PHE A 36 12.76 13.37 27.76
CA PHE A 36 11.61 13.14 28.63
C PHE A 36 11.84 13.69 30.03
N PHE A 37 12.99 13.38 30.63
CA PHE A 37 13.31 13.80 32.01
C PHE A 37 13.88 15.22 32.10
N ALA A 38 14.61 15.70 31.09
CA ALA A 38 15.30 17.00 31.15
C ALA A 38 14.55 18.15 30.48
N VAL A 39 13.66 17.89 29.52
CA VAL A 39 12.96 18.93 28.74
C VAL A 39 11.46 18.87 29.01
N SER A 40 10.77 17.86 28.46
CA SER A 40 9.36 17.59 28.73
C SER A 40 8.90 16.27 28.07
N PRO A 41 7.83 15.65 28.57
CA PRO A 41 7.17 14.53 27.89
C PRO A 41 6.75 14.85 26.45
N ALA A 42 6.24 16.05 26.20
CA ALA A 42 5.83 16.48 24.86
C ALA A 42 7.00 16.60 23.88
N ALA A 43 8.15 17.14 24.32
CA ALA A 43 9.35 17.23 23.48
C ALA A 43 9.90 15.84 23.12
N ALA A 44 9.89 14.92 24.09
CA ALA A 44 10.27 13.54 23.85
C ALA A 44 9.28 12.82 22.93
N GLY A 45 7.98 13.09 23.07
CA GLY A 45 6.94 12.58 22.17
C GLY A 45 7.13 13.04 20.72
N TRP A 46 7.40 14.33 20.50
CA TRP A 46 7.72 14.85 19.16
C TRP A 46 8.99 14.24 18.57
N CYS A 47 10.04 14.10 19.38
CA CYS A 47 11.26 13.42 18.96
C CYS A 47 10.96 11.98 18.53
N LEU A 48 10.20 11.25 19.34
CA LEU A 48 9.81 9.88 19.06
C LEU A 48 9.00 9.75 17.76
N VAL A 49 8.07 10.67 17.48
CA VAL A 49 7.33 10.70 16.20
C VAL A 49 8.28 10.91 15.02
N ILE A 50 9.23 11.84 15.12
CA ILE A 50 10.22 12.12 14.06
C ILE A 50 11.11 10.89 13.84
N GLU A 51 11.60 10.28 14.92
CA GLU A 51 12.41 9.07 14.89
C GLU A 51 11.63 7.91 14.26
N PHE A 52 10.34 7.78 14.59
CA PHE A 52 9.48 6.77 14.01
C PHE A 52 9.32 6.94 12.50
N ILE A 53 9.01 8.16 12.04
CA ILE A 53 8.96 8.52 10.61
C ILE A 53 10.31 8.22 9.93
N PHE A 54 11.43 8.48 10.61
CA PHE A 54 12.74 8.12 10.10
C PHE A 54 12.89 6.60 9.92
N THR A 55 12.40 5.77 10.85
CA THR A 55 12.44 4.31 10.68
C THR A 55 11.64 3.85 9.46
N LEU A 56 10.48 4.48 9.20
CA LEU A 56 9.65 4.22 8.01
C LEU A 56 10.37 4.63 6.74
N ALA A 57 10.93 5.84 6.71
CA ALA A 57 11.66 6.36 5.55
C ALA A 57 12.87 5.47 5.18
N MET A 58 13.43 4.78 6.16
CA MET A 58 14.58 3.88 6.02
C MET A 58 14.19 2.40 5.85
N ALA A 59 12.94 2.08 5.52
CA ALA A 59 12.44 0.71 5.37
C ALA A 59 13.26 -0.16 4.41
N LEU A 60 13.90 0.44 3.40
CA LEU A 60 14.80 -0.26 2.46
C LEU A 60 16.14 -0.71 3.07
N LYS A 61 16.52 -0.16 4.23
CA LYS A 61 17.75 -0.54 4.95
C LYS A 61 17.48 -1.52 6.07
N CYS A 62 16.36 -1.36 6.74
CA CYS A 62 15.92 -2.21 7.83
C CYS A 62 14.39 -2.15 7.87
N TYR A 63 13.73 -3.32 7.90
CA TYR A 63 12.27 -3.34 8.02
C TYR A 63 11.86 -2.64 9.32
N PRO A 64 10.90 -1.69 9.29
CA PRO A 64 10.68 -0.72 10.37
C PRO A 64 10.11 -1.32 11.66
N LEU A 65 9.58 -2.55 11.61
CA LEU A 65 9.00 -3.22 12.78
C LEU A 65 9.98 -3.32 13.95
N MET A 66 11.24 -3.71 13.69
CA MET A 66 12.24 -3.86 14.75
C MET A 66 12.68 -2.52 15.35
N PRO A 67 13.18 -1.55 14.57
CA PRO A 67 13.60 -0.25 15.11
C PRO A 67 12.42 0.55 15.68
N GLY A 68 11.27 0.58 14.99
CA GLY A 68 10.07 1.24 15.49
C GLY A 68 9.49 0.58 16.74
N GLY A 69 9.50 -0.75 16.79
CA GLY A 69 9.10 -1.51 17.97
C GLY A 69 10.00 -1.24 19.19
N LEU A 70 11.30 -1.02 19.00
CA LEU A 70 12.20 -0.61 20.08
C LEU A 70 11.84 0.78 20.63
N LEU A 71 11.54 1.75 19.75
CA LEU A 71 11.07 3.07 20.16
C LEU A 71 9.75 2.97 20.94
N LEU A 72 8.83 2.13 20.49
CA LEU A 72 7.57 1.88 21.19
C LEU A 72 7.79 1.30 22.59
N VAL A 73 8.57 0.22 22.70
CA VAL A 73 8.84 -0.42 23.99
C VAL A 73 9.39 0.62 24.97
N GLN A 74 10.29 1.49 24.51
CA GLN A 74 10.79 2.60 25.30
C GLN A 74 9.69 3.61 25.67
N ALA A 75 8.82 4.01 24.74
CA ALA A 75 7.73 4.95 25.01
C ALA A 75 6.80 4.46 26.13
N LEU A 76 6.44 3.18 26.09
CA LEU A 76 5.61 2.54 27.11
C LEU A 76 6.33 2.46 28.46
N LEU A 77 7.63 2.13 28.45
CA LEU A 77 8.45 2.08 29.68
C LEU A 77 8.66 3.46 30.32
N LEU A 78 8.76 4.51 29.50
CA LEU A 78 8.86 5.90 29.97
C LEU A 78 7.50 6.47 30.42
N GLY A 79 6.40 5.77 30.15
CA GLY A 79 5.05 6.24 30.48
C GLY A 79 4.56 7.34 29.55
N MET A 80 5.10 7.44 28.32
CA MET A 80 4.56 8.35 27.29
C MET A 80 3.19 7.88 26.79
N ALA A 81 2.96 6.57 26.80
CA ALA A 81 1.66 5.96 26.59
C ALA A 81 1.43 4.82 27.60
N THR A 82 0.18 4.57 27.99
CA THR A 82 -0.17 3.43 28.85
C THR A 82 -0.48 2.18 28.02
N PRO A 83 -0.23 0.96 28.55
CA PRO A 83 -0.66 -0.28 27.89
C PRO A 83 -2.17 -0.34 27.62
N GLN A 84 -2.98 0.27 28.50
CA GLN A 84 -4.42 0.36 28.30
C GLN A 84 -4.77 1.22 27.09
N ALA A 85 -4.15 2.39 26.92
CA ALA A 85 -4.41 3.24 25.76
C ALA A 85 -3.99 2.57 24.45
N LEU A 86 -2.90 1.80 24.45
CA LEU A 86 -2.57 0.93 23.32
C LEU A 86 -3.69 -0.09 23.06
N TYR A 87 -4.21 -0.75 24.08
CA TYR A 87 -5.29 -1.72 23.90
C TYR A 87 -6.56 -1.06 23.36
N ASP A 88 -6.93 0.11 23.86
CA ASP A 88 -8.09 0.87 23.40
C ASP A 88 -7.92 1.25 21.92
N GLU A 89 -6.73 1.68 21.51
CA GLU A 89 -6.42 1.98 20.10
C GLU A 89 -6.49 0.71 19.22
N LEU A 90 -6.06 -0.45 19.74
CA LEU A 90 -6.14 -1.71 19.00
C LEU A 90 -7.57 -2.22 18.84
N VAL A 91 -8.41 -2.08 19.87
CA VAL A 91 -9.83 -2.44 19.80
C VAL A 91 -10.56 -1.53 18.84
N HIS A 92 -10.27 -0.22 18.91
CA HIS A 92 -10.83 0.77 18.00
C HIS A 92 -10.51 0.46 16.54
N ASN A 93 -9.27 0.05 16.26
CA ASN A 93 -8.81 -0.30 14.92
C ASN A 93 -8.89 -1.80 14.58
N PHE A 94 -9.63 -2.59 15.37
CA PHE A 94 -9.76 -4.03 15.16
C PHE A 94 -10.31 -4.40 13.77
N PRO A 95 -11.29 -3.68 13.18
CA PRO A 95 -11.73 -3.94 11.80
C PRO A 95 -10.60 -3.86 10.77
N VAL A 96 -9.66 -2.93 10.94
CA VAL A 96 -8.49 -2.78 10.07
C VAL A 96 -7.53 -3.96 10.21
N ILE A 97 -7.32 -4.45 11.44
CA ILE A 97 -6.50 -5.64 11.69
C ILE A 97 -7.12 -6.87 11.03
N LEU A 98 -8.44 -7.05 11.12
CA LEU A 98 -9.16 -8.15 10.47
C LEU A 98 -9.07 -8.08 8.95
N LEU A 99 -9.21 -6.87 8.38
CA LEU A 99 -9.03 -6.63 6.95
C LEU A 99 -7.67 -7.15 6.50
N LEU A 100 -6.58 -6.72 7.13
CA LEU A 100 -5.23 -7.12 6.72
C LEU A 100 -4.99 -8.61 6.91
N MET A 101 -5.46 -9.18 8.01
CA MET A 101 -5.25 -10.59 8.33
C MET A 101 -5.97 -11.52 7.34
N PHE A 102 -7.24 -11.25 7.02
CA PHE A 102 -8.06 -12.17 6.22
C PHE A 102 -8.19 -11.76 4.76
N MET A 103 -8.23 -10.46 4.44
CA MET A 103 -8.46 -10.05 3.06
C MET A 103 -7.26 -10.34 2.17
N VAL A 104 -6.06 -10.02 2.67
CA VAL A 104 -4.80 -10.29 1.99
C VAL A 104 -4.62 -11.80 1.77
N ALA A 105 -4.90 -12.60 2.80
CA ALA A 105 -4.83 -14.05 2.72
C ALA A 105 -5.88 -14.65 1.75
N GLY A 106 -7.09 -14.06 1.65
CA GLY A 106 -8.11 -14.48 0.69
C GLY A 106 -7.64 -14.44 -0.76
N ILE A 107 -6.89 -13.40 -1.12
CA ILE A 107 -6.42 -13.20 -2.49
C ILE A 107 -5.25 -14.12 -2.85
N TYR A 108 -4.47 -14.59 -1.87
CA TYR A 108 -3.50 -15.66 -2.09
C TYR A 108 -4.16 -16.87 -2.79
N PHE A 109 -5.39 -17.21 -2.41
CA PHE A 109 -6.15 -18.31 -3.02
C PHE A 109 -6.82 -17.96 -4.36
N MET A 110 -6.83 -16.69 -4.77
CA MET A 110 -7.34 -16.22 -6.06
C MET A 110 -6.25 -16.10 -7.14
N LYS A 111 -5.00 -16.45 -6.80
CA LYS A 111 -3.83 -16.27 -7.67
C LYS A 111 -4.02 -16.85 -9.08
N GLU A 112 -4.64 -18.03 -9.22
CA GLU A 112 -4.82 -18.69 -10.52
C GLU A 112 -5.78 -17.91 -11.44
N LEU A 113 -6.93 -17.47 -10.91
CA LEU A 113 -7.90 -16.64 -11.63
C LEU A 113 -7.23 -15.35 -12.12
N LEU A 114 -6.44 -14.73 -11.25
CA LEU A 114 -5.82 -13.46 -11.56
C LEU A 114 -4.74 -13.63 -12.64
N LEU A 115 -3.87 -14.63 -12.51
CA LEU A 115 -2.89 -14.96 -13.55
C LEU A 115 -3.54 -15.23 -14.91
N PHE A 116 -4.66 -15.96 -14.91
CA PHE A 116 -5.43 -16.23 -16.13
C PHE A 116 -5.96 -14.94 -16.78
N LEU A 117 -6.57 -14.04 -15.99
CA LEU A 117 -7.09 -12.76 -16.49
C LEU A 117 -5.97 -11.85 -17.02
N PHE A 118 -4.86 -11.73 -16.28
CA PHE A 118 -3.73 -10.90 -16.69
C PHE A 118 -3.06 -11.40 -17.97
N SER A 119 -2.94 -12.72 -18.15
CA SER A 119 -2.34 -13.30 -19.37
C SER A 119 -3.15 -12.92 -20.61
N ARG A 120 -4.48 -13.05 -20.53
CA ARG A 120 -5.38 -12.67 -21.61
C ARG A 120 -5.34 -11.18 -21.91
N LEU A 121 -5.26 -10.35 -20.86
CA LEU A 121 -5.20 -8.90 -21.02
C LEU A 121 -3.89 -8.46 -21.68
N LEU A 122 -2.74 -9.01 -21.24
CA LEU A 122 -1.42 -8.70 -21.79
C LEU A 122 -1.26 -9.14 -23.25
N LEU A 123 -1.71 -10.34 -23.59
CA LEU A 123 -1.57 -10.90 -24.92
C LEU A 123 -2.63 -10.40 -25.90
N GLY A 124 -3.87 -10.19 -25.43
CA GLY A 124 -5.00 -9.77 -26.26
C GLY A 124 -4.95 -8.29 -26.65
N VAL A 125 -4.42 -7.42 -25.78
CA VAL A 125 -4.36 -5.97 -26.05
C VAL A 125 -3.06 -5.61 -26.76
N ARG A 126 -3.17 -5.15 -28.01
CA ARG A 126 -2.01 -4.74 -28.83
C ARG A 126 -1.52 -3.32 -28.52
N SER A 127 -2.42 -2.40 -28.18
CA SER A 127 -2.06 -1.01 -27.91
C SER A 127 -1.47 -0.87 -26.50
N LYS A 128 -0.25 -0.33 -26.40
CA LYS A 128 0.42 -0.09 -25.11
C LYS A 128 -0.36 0.88 -24.23
N ALA A 129 -0.89 1.96 -24.80
CA ALA A 129 -1.68 2.94 -24.05
C ALA A 129 -3.01 2.34 -23.54
N LEU A 130 -3.68 1.53 -24.36
CA LEU A 130 -4.90 0.84 -23.93
C LEU A 130 -4.59 -0.21 -22.85
N LEU A 131 -3.46 -0.92 -22.99
CA LEU A 131 -3.01 -1.88 -21.99
C LEU A 131 -2.73 -1.19 -20.64
N GLY A 132 -1.96 -0.09 -20.65
CA GLY A 132 -1.70 0.72 -19.46
C GLY A 132 -2.99 1.25 -18.82
N LEU A 133 -3.90 1.78 -19.64
CA LEU A 133 -5.21 2.26 -19.18
C LEU A 133 -6.04 1.15 -18.54
N LEU A 134 -6.12 -0.03 -19.17
CA LEU A 134 -6.87 -1.17 -18.64
C LEU A 134 -6.27 -1.68 -17.33
N PHE A 135 -4.94 -1.74 -17.22
CA PHE A 135 -4.28 -2.08 -15.96
C PHE A 135 -4.61 -1.04 -14.88
N CYS A 136 -4.44 0.26 -15.17
CA CYS A 136 -4.71 1.33 -14.22
C CYS A 136 -6.19 1.33 -13.77
N PHE A 137 -7.11 1.21 -14.73
CA PHE A 137 -8.55 1.16 -14.46
C PHE A 137 -8.97 -0.10 -13.71
N LEU A 138 -8.47 -1.28 -14.09
CA LEU A 138 -8.79 -2.53 -13.39
C LEU A 138 -8.24 -2.50 -11.97
N SER A 139 -7.03 -1.96 -11.77
CA SER A 139 -6.46 -1.76 -10.44
C SER A 139 -7.29 -0.78 -9.62
N ALA A 140 -7.75 0.33 -10.20
CA ALA A 140 -8.63 1.27 -9.53
C ALA A 140 -9.99 0.64 -9.18
N PHE A 141 -10.60 -0.06 -10.12
CA PHE A 141 -11.86 -0.74 -9.90
C PHE A 141 -11.75 -1.80 -8.81
N LEU A 142 -10.74 -2.66 -8.87
CA LEU A 142 -10.51 -3.67 -7.84
C LEU A 142 -10.20 -3.02 -6.50
N SER A 143 -9.37 -1.97 -6.47
CA SER A 143 -9.01 -1.27 -5.23
C SER A 143 -10.14 -0.42 -4.66
N ALA A 144 -11.22 -0.17 -5.40
CA ALA A 144 -12.44 0.43 -4.85
C ALA A 144 -13.24 -0.57 -3.98
N PHE A 145 -12.90 -1.86 -4.04
CA PHE A 145 -13.57 -2.91 -3.27
C PHE A 145 -12.56 -3.70 -2.41
N LEU A 146 -11.30 -3.73 -2.80
CA LEU A 146 -10.24 -4.47 -2.13
C LEU A 146 -9.22 -3.50 -1.59
N ASP A 147 -8.54 -3.89 -0.52
CA ASP A 147 -7.37 -3.17 -0.04
C ASP A 147 -6.31 -3.01 -1.15
N ALA A 148 -5.52 -1.94 -1.09
CA ALA A 148 -4.50 -1.63 -2.09
C ALA A 148 -3.30 -2.62 -2.09
N LEU A 149 -2.92 -3.19 -0.94
CA LEU A 149 -1.78 -4.12 -0.81
C LEU A 149 -2.08 -5.43 -1.53
N THR A 150 -3.12 -6.13 -1.09
CA THR A 150 -4.24 -6.43 -1.98
C THR A 150 -3.98 -6.62 -3.47
N VAL A 151 -4.54 -5.66 -4.20
CA VAL A 151 -4.45 -5.54 -5.65
C VAL A 151 -3.00 -5.46 -6.13
N THR A 152 -2.11 -4.84 -5.37
CA THR A 152 -0.69 -4.73 -5.72
C THR A 152 0.03 -6.08 -5.70
N ALA A 153 -0.24 -6.93 -4.70
CA ALA A 153 0.30 -8.28 -4.57
C ALA A 153 -0.07 -9.15 -5.77
N VAL A 154 -1.30 -8.99 -6.26
CA VAL A 154 -1.79 -9.66 -7.46
C VAL A 154 -1.00 -9.25 -8.70
N ILE A 155 -0.83 -7.93 -8.87
CA ILE A 155 -0.12 -7.35 -10.01
C ILE A 155 1.36 -7.76 -9.99
N ILE A 156 1.98 -7.79 -8.81
CA ILE A 156 3.33 -8.32 -8.59
C ILE A 156 3.38 -9.80 -8.97
N SER A 157 2.45 -10.61 -8.49
CA SER A 157 2.42 -12.05 -8.79
C SER A 157 2.30 -12.32 -10.28
N ALA A 158 1.46 -11.55 -10.98
CA ALA A 158 1.34 -11.60 -12.43
C ALA A 158 2.63 -11.19 -13.14
N ALA A 159 3.25 -10.07 -12.72
CA ALA A 159 4.50 -9.60 -13.30
C ALA A 159 5.66 -10.60 -13.09
N VAL A 160 5.78 -11.19 -11.89
CA VAL A 160 6.76 -12.25 -11.60
C VAL A 160 6.48 -13.47 -12.47
N GLY A 161 5.22 -13.86 -12.63
CA GLY A 161 4.80 -14.94 -13.52
C GLY A 161 5.32 -14.73 -14.94
N PHE A 162 5.00 -13.60 -15.56
CA PHE A 162 5.48 -13.30 -16.92
C PHE A 162 7.01 -13.18 -17.01
N TYR A 163 7.63 -12.54 -16.02
CA TYR A 163 9.08 -12.40 -15.96
C TYR A 163 9.78 -13.76 -15.93
N SER A 164 9.33 -14.66 -15.05
CA SER A 164 9.89 -16.00 -14.89
C SER A 164 9.70 -16.88 -16.13
N VAL A 165 8.55 -16.80 -16.82
CA VAL A 165 8.32 -17.53 -18.07
C VAL A 165 9.31 -17.10 -19.14
N TYR A 166 9.47 -15.78 -19.36
CA TYR A 166 10.43 -15.29 -20.34
C TYR A 166 11.87 -15.66 -19.95
N HIS A 167 12.26 -15.45 -18.69
CA HIS A 167 13.61 -15.73 -18.23
C HIS A 167 13.97 -17.21 -18.39
N ARG A 168 13.07 -18.14 -18.07
CA ARG A 168 13.30 -19.59 -18.22
C ARG A 168 13.53 -19.98 -19.68
N VAL A 169 12.70 -19.45 -20.59
CA VAL A 169 12.81 -19.73 -22.02
C VAL A 169 14.07 -19.09 -22.61
N ALA A 170 14.41 -17.86 -22.21
CA ALA A 170 15.59 -17.15 -22.67
C ALA A 170 16.91 -17.72 -22.10
N SER A 171 16.87 -18.34 -20.92
CA SER A 171 18.03 -19.01 -20.31
C SER A 171 18.21 -20.46 -20.78
N GLY A 172 17.35 -20.98 -21.67
CA GLY A 172 17.43 -22.35 -22.17
C GLY A 172 17.14 -23.45 -21.13
N ASN A 173 16.53 -23.10 -19.99
CA ASN A 173 16.16 -24.05 -18.94
C ASN A 173 14.74 -24.60 -19.19
N ASP A 174 14.50 -25.86 -18.80
CA ASP A 174 13.16 -26.47 -18.86
C ASP A 174 12.14 -25.61 -18.09
N PRO A 175 11.02 -25.17 -18.70
CA PRO A 175 9.98 -24.37 -18.04
C PRO A 175 9.44 -24.96 -16.73
N ARG A 176 9.62 -26.26 -16.51
CA ARG A 176 9.12 -27.03 -15.36
C ARG A 176 10.12 -27.19 -14.21
N GLN A 177 11.36 -26.70 -14.33
CA GLN A 177 12.37 -26.76 -13.26
C GLN A 177 12.52 -25.42 -12.54
N ASP A 178 12.62 -25.44 -11.20
CA ASP A 178 12.93 -24.26 -10.38
C ASP A 178 14.41 -23.88 -10.51
N SER A 179 14.74 -23.23 -11.62
CA SER A 179 16.00 -22.51 -11.78
C SER A 179 15.84 -21.07 -11.26
N GLY A 180 16.86 -20.58 -10.55
CA GLY A 180 16.87 -19.22 -10.00
C GLY A 180 16.81 -18.17 -11.11
N TYR A 181 15.75 -17.37 -11.11
CA TYR A 181 15.49 -16.29 -12.09
C TYR A 181 16.07 -14.93 -11.67
N GLY A 182 17.02 -14.95 -10.72
CA GLY A 182 17.63 -13.76 -10.13
C GLY A 182 19.05 -13.44 -10.63
N ASP A 183 19.61 -14.26 -11.53
CA ASP A 183 20.96 -14.07 -12.06
C ASP A 183 20.97 -14.02 -13.60
N ASP A 184 21.44 -12.89 -14.13
CA ASP A 184 21.43 -12.58 -15.56
C ASP A 184 22.66 -13.16 -16.31
N GLN A 185 23.64 -13.73 -15.59
CA GLN A 185 24.95 -14.10 -16.15
C GLN A 185 24.91 -15.17 -17.25
N HIS A 186 23.83 -15.97 -17.30
CA HIS A 186 23.68 -17.07 -18.24
C HIS A 186 22.84 -16.72 -19.48
N LEU A 187 22.41 -15.46 -19.63
CA LEU A 187 21.64 -15.01 -20.80
C LEU A 187 22.54 -14.68 -22.00
N PRO A 188 22.26 -15.22 -23.21
CA PRO A 188 22.93 -14.80 -24.44
C PRO A 188 22.73 -13.30 -24.68
N THR A 189 23.75 -12.62 -25.25
CA THR A 189 23.75 -11.17 -25.49
C THR A 189 22.54 -10.67 -26.31
N LEU A 190 22.06 -11.47 -27.26
CA LEU A 190 20.85 -11.18 -28.07
C LEU A 190 19.55 -11.10 -27.24
N HIS A 191 19.48 -11.77 -26.08
CA HIS A 191 18.31 -11.73 -25.20
C HIS A 191 18.38 -10.61 -24.15
N HIS A 192 19.52 -9.91 -24.06
CA HIS A 192 19.73 -8.86 -23.06
C HIS A 192 18.93 -7.59 -23.36
N ASP A 193 18.92 -7.14 -24.62
CA ASP A 193 18.15 -5.95 -25.05
C ASP A 193 16.64 -6.19 -24.92
N ASP A 194 16.16 -7.36 -25.35
CA ASP A 194 14.76 -7.78 -25.18
C ASP A 194 14.39 -7.85 -23.68
N LEU A 195 15.30 -8.32 -22.83
CA LEU A 195 15.08 -8.39 -21.39
C LEU A 195 15.01 -7.00 -20.75
N GLU A 196 15.91 -6.07 -21.10
CA GLU A 196 15.87 -4.70 -20.58
C GLU A 196 14.60 -3.95 -21.02
N GLN A 197 14.21 -4.11 -22.29
CA GLN A 197 12.97 -3.55 -22.82
C GLN A 197 11.75 -4.15 -22.12
N PHE A 198 11.76 -5.47 -21.87
CA PHE A 198 10.70 -6.13 -21.13
C PHE A 198 10.62 -5.68 -19.67
N ARG A 199 11.76 -5.50 -18.98
CA ARG A 199 11.81 -4.92 -17.62
C ARG A 199 11.20 -3.52 -17.58
N ALA A 200 11.51 -2.68 -18.58
CA ALA A 200 10.93 -1.35 -18.69
C ALA A 200 9.42 -1.38 -18.96
N PHE A 201 8.96 -2.29 -19.84
CA PHE A 201 7.53 -2.53 -20.07
C PHE A 201 6.80 -2.96 -18.78
N LEU A 202 7.34 -3.94 -18.06
CA LEU A 202 6.76 -4.42 -16.79
C LEU A 202 6.74 -3.34 -15.72
N ARG A 203 7.83 -2.57 -15.54
CA ARG A 203 7.82 -1.41 -14.60
C ARG A 203 6.70 -0.44 -14.89
N SER A 204 6.50 -0.07 -16.16
CA SER A 204 5.43 0.85 -16.55
C SER A 204 4.06 0.29 -16.17
N LEU A 205 3.80 -1.00 -16.40
CA LEU A 205 2.54 -1.64 -16.01
C LEU A 205 2.37 -1.71 -14.48
N LEU A 206 3.41 -2.12 -13.75
CA LEU A 206 3.42 -2.17 -12.30
C LEU A 206 3.11 -0.79 -11.70
N MET A 207 3.72 0.27 -12.24
CA MET A 207 3.47 1.64 -11.77
C MET A 207 2.06 2.13 -12.11
N HIS A 208 1.53 1.85 -13.31
CA HIS A 208 0.13 2.19 -13.63
C HIS A 208 -0.86 1.44 -12.74
N GLY A 209 -0.55 0.18 -12.43
CA GLY A 209 -1.33 -0.63 -11.50
C GLY A 209 -1.32 -0.05 -10.08
N ALA A 210 -0.13 0.24 -9.54
CA ALA A 210 0.03 0.81 -8.21
C ALA A 210 -0.64 2.20 -8.08
N VAL A 211 -0.51 3.07 -9.08
CA VAL A 211 -1.24 4.35 -9.09
C VAL A 211 -2.74 4.12 -9.22
N GLY A 212 -3.14 3.14 -10.03
CA GLY A 212 -4.53 2.71 -10.15
C GLY A 212 -5.13 2.35 -8.79
N THR A 213 -4.39 1.63 -7.93
CA THR A 213 -4.90 1.31 -6.59
C THR A 213 -5.16 2.55 -5.75
N ALA A 214 -4.28 3.57 -5.79
CA ALA A 214 -4.53 4.83 -5.09
C ALA A 214 -5.73 5.62 -5.64
N LEU A 215 -5.88 5.67 -6.98
CA LEU A 215 -7.01 6.34 -7.64
C LEU A 215 -8.36 5.68 -7.31
N GLY A 216 -8.39 4.35 -7.24
CA GLY A 216 -9.57 3.60 -6.85
C GLY A 216 -9.82 3.63 -5.35
N GLY A 217 -8.74 3.50 -4.58
CA GLY A 217 -8.74 3.40 -3.13
C GLY A 217 -9.43 4.59 -2.48
N VAL A 218 -9.06 5.81 -2.88
CA VAL A 218 -9.66 7.06 -2.38
C VAL A 218 -11.17 7.17 -2.63
N CYS A 219 -11.72 6.43 -3.59
CA CYS A 219 -13.13 6.57 -3.98
C CYS A 219 -14.10 5.92 -3.00
N THR A 220 -13.67 4.92 -2.22
CA THR A 220 -14.58 4.09 -1.42
C THR A 220 -14.05 3.83 -0.02
N LEU A 221 -14.97 3.41 0.85
CA LEU A 221 -14.69 3.14 2.25
C LEU A 221 -13.64 2.03 2.45
N VAL A 222 -13.63 1.01 1.58
CA VAL A 222 -12.85 -0.22 1.77
C VAL A 222 -11.45 -0.14 1.16
N GLY A 223 -11.27 0.74 0.18
CA GLY A 223 -10.14 0.67 -0.72
C GLY A 223 -8.78 0.89 -0.06
N GLU A 224 -8.74 1.71 0.98
CA GLU A 224 -7.55 1.91 1.81
C GLU A 224 -7.91 1.89 3.31
N PRO A 225 -7.02 1.39 4.19
CA PRO A 225 -7.32 1.26 5.62
C PRO A 225 -7.71 2.57 6.31
N GLN A 226 -7.14 3.69 5.89
CA GLN A 226 -7.49 5.00 6.45
C GLN A 226 -8.91 5.44 6.12
N ASN A 227 -9.48 4.97 5.00
CA ASN A 227 -10.84 5.33 4.61
C ASN A 227 -11.84 4.68 5.58
N LEU A 228 -11.60 3.41 5.96
CA LEU A 228 -12.37 2.72 6.99
C LEU A 228 -12.33 3.48 8.32
N LEU A 229 -11.15 3.95 8.71
CA LEU A 229 -10.96 4.71 9.94
C LEU A 229 -11.75 6.02 9.90
N ILE A 230 -11.60 6.82 8.84
CA ILE A 230 -12.34 8.08 8.68
C ILE A 230 -13.85 7.82 8.62
N GLY A 231 -14.28 6.80 7.87
CA GLY A 231 -15.68 6.42 7.80
C GLY A 231 -16.25 6.01 9.15
N HIS A 232 -15.49 5.27 9.97
CA HIS A 232 -15.88 4.90 11.33
C HIS A 232 -16.03 6.14 12.23
N GLU A 233 -15.06 7.06 12.19
CA GLU A 233 -15.12 8.29 12.98
C GLU A 233 -16.30 9.20 12.61
N MET A 234 -16.63 9.22 11.32
CA MET A 234 -17.75 9.98 10.78
C MET A 234 -19.09 9.26 10.91
N GLY A 235 -19.09 7.95 11.12
CA GLY A 235 -20.30 7.13 11.03
C GLY A 235 -20.82 6.96 9.60
N TRP A 236 -19.95 7.11 8.59
CA TRP A 236 -20.30 6.95 7.18
C TRP A 236 -20.30 5.48 6.77
N HIS A 237 -21.35 5.07 6.06
CA HIS A 237 -21.41 3.78 5.40
C HIS A 237 -20.88 3.84 3.97
N PHE A 238 -20.68 2.69 3.33
CA PHE A 238 -20.06 2.58 2.00
C PHE A 238 -20.61 3.57 0.96
N ALA A 239 -21.94 3.61 0.77
CA ALA A 239 -22.58 4.48 -0.22
C ALA A 239 -22.47 5.97 0.15
N GLU A 240 -22.58 6.28 1.45
CA GLU A 240 -22.45 7.65 1.94
C GLU A 240 -21.02 8.17 1.75
N PHE A 241 -20.02 7.38 2.16
CA PHE A 241 -18.60 7.70 1.94
C PHE A 241 -18.33 7.99 0.46
N PHE A 242 -18.79 7.11 -0.43
CA PHE A 242 -18.63 7.28 -1.87
C PHE A 242 -19.22 8.60 -2.35
N LEU A 243 -20.45 8.93 -1.95
CA LEU A 243 -21.12 10.17 -2.35
C LEU A 243 -20.46 11.43 -1.77
N LYS A 244 -19.97 11.37 -0.52
CA LYS A 244 -19.30 12.49 0.15
C LYS A 244 -17.95 12.81 -0.50
N VAL A 245 -17.19 11.79 -0.88
CA VAL A 245 -15.84 11.96 -1.45
C VAL A 245 -15.88 12.16 -2.98
N ALA A 246 -16.95 11.71 -3.66
CA ALA A 246 -17.11 11.78 -5.12
C ALA A 246 -16.79 13.14 -5.78
N PRO A 247 -17.15 14.32 -5.21
CA PRO A 247 -16.81 15.61 -5.80
C PRO A 247 -15.31 15.81 -6.02
N VAL A 248 -14.47 15.19 -5.18
CA VAL A 248 -13.01 15.23 -5.30
C VAL A 248 -12.48 13.99 -6.03
N SER A 249 -12.91 12.79 -5.63
CA SER A 249 -12.30 11.54 -6.10
C SER A 249 -12.61 11.22 -7.56
N LEU A 250 -13.83 11.45 -8.07
CA LEU A 250 -14.18 11.09 -9.45
C LEU A 250 -13.48 11.96 -10.50
N PRO A 251 -13.40 13.30 -10.33
CA PRO A 251 -12.61 14.15 -11.24
C PRO A 251 -11.13 13.78 -11.21
N VAL A 252 -10.58 13.48 -10.03
CA VAL A 252 -9.18 13.04 -9.90
C VAL A 252 -8.95 11.67 -10.54
N LEU A 253 -9.88 10.72 -10.39
CA LEU A 253 -9.87 9.42 -11.08
C LEU A 253 -9.81 9.62 -12.60
N ALA A 254 -10.70 10.44 -13.15
CA ALA A 254 -10.71 10.75 -14.58
C ALA A 254 -9.39 11.37 -15.04
N ALA A 255 -8.88 12.37 -14.32
CA ALA A 255 -7.60 13.01 -14.63
C ALA A 255 -6.40 12.04 -14.53
N GLY A 256 -6.40 11.14 -13.55
CA GLY A 256 -5.41 10.09 -13.40
C GLY A 256 -5.42 9.10 -14.56
N LEU A 257 -6.60 8.64 -15.00
CA LEU A 257 -6.73 7.76 -16.16
C LEU A 257 -6.30 8.46 -17.47
N VAL A 258 -6.60 9.76 -17.62
CA VAL A 258 -6.09 10.55 -18.75
C VAL A 258 -4.56 10.67 -18.68
N THR A 259 -4.01 10.92 -17.50
CA THR A 259 -2.55 10.99 -17.28
C THR A 259 -1.88 9.67 -17.65
N CYS A 260 -2.49 8.52 -17.33
CA CYS A 260 -2.02 7.21 -17.77
C CYS A 260 -1.88 7.13 -19.30
N VAL A 261 -2.92 7.50 -20.04
CA VAL A 261 -2.89 7.48 -21.51
C VAL A 261 -1.85 8.44 -22.07
N LEU A 262 -1.73 9.64 -21.50
CA LEU A 262 -0.77 10.65 -21.93
C LEU A 262 0.68 10.19 -21.71
N LEU A 263 1.00 9.63 -20.54
CA LEU A 263 2.35 9.13 -20.24
C LEU A 263 2.77 8.02 -21.20
N GLU A 264 1.86 7.09 -21.53
CA GLU A 264 2.12 6.01 -22.47
C GLU A 264 2.32 6.51 -23.91
N LYS A 265 1.57 7.53 -24.34
CA LYS A 265 1.70 8.10 -25.68
C LYS A 265 2.92 9.01 -25.83
N LEU A 266 3.20 9.85 -24.83
CA LEU A 266 4.29 10.81 -24.84
C LEU A 266 5.65 10.18 -24.48
N ARG A 267 5.65 8.96 -23.93
CA ARG A 267 6.85 8.23 -23.50
C ARG A 267 7.68 8.98 -22.47
N TRP A 268 7.03 9.79 -21.63
CA TRP A 268 7.69 10.55 -20.58
C TRP A 268 7.88 9.72 -19.31
N PHE A 269 8.79 10.17 -18.44
CA PHE A 269 9.04 9.59 -17.12
C PHE A 269 9.38 8.09 -17.08
N GLY A 270 9.68 7.47 -18.23
CA GLY A 270 9.96 6.03 -18.32
C GLY A 270 8.77 5.15 -18.69
N TYR A 271 7.66 5.75 -19.14
CA TYR A 271 6.49 5.07 -19.70
C TYR A 271 6.59 4.91 -21.23
N GLY A 272 5.67 4.16 -21.83
CA GLY A 272 5.57 4.02 -23.29
C GLY A 272 6.55 3.02 -23.93
N THR A 273 7.26 2.23 -23.13
CA THR A 273 8.08 1.12 -23.64
C THR A 273 7.17 -0.01 -24.13
N LEU A 274 7.44 -0.54 -25.32
CA LEU A 274 6.65 -1.60 -25.94
C LEU A 274 7.12 -2.99 -25.48
N LEU A 275 6.21 -3.97 -25.50
CA LEU A 275 6.56 -5.37 -25.30
C LEU A 275 7.33 -5.88 -26.53
N PRO A 276 8.55 -6.43 -26.38
CA PRO A 276 9.30 -6.98 -27.52
C PRO A 276 8.54 -8.12 -28.19
N ASP A 277 8.63 -8.22 -29.52
CA ASP A 277 7.90 -9.23 -30.28
C ASP A 277 8.32 -10.66 -29.91
N ASN A 278 9.62 -10.87 -29.61
CA ASN A 278 10.14 -12.16 -29.17
C ASN A 278 9.53 -12.56 -27.82
N VAL A 279 9.52 -11.65 -26.84
CA VAL A 279 8.91 -11.88 -25.53
C VAL A 279 7.43 -12.19 -25.69
N ARG A 280 6.70 -11.41 -26.52
CA ARG A 280 5.28 -11.65 -26.78
C ARG A 280 5.04 -13.06 -27.36
N LYS A 281 5.85 -13.50 -28.32
CA LYS A 281 5.75 -14.85 -28.90
C LYS A 281 5.96 -15.94 -27.85
N VAL A 282 6.99 -15.78 -27.01
CA VAL A 282 7.28 -16.73 -25.91
C VAL A 282 6.09 -16.83 -24.94
N LEU A 283 5.57 -15.69 -24.49
CA LEU A 283 4.43 -15.65 -23.58
C LEU A 283 3.15 -16.21 -24.23
N ALA A 284 2.93 -15.94 -25.51
CA ALA A 284 1.78 -16.44 -26.26
C ALA A 284 1.82 -17.97 -26.43
N ASN A 285 2.99 -18.52 -26.75
CA ASN A 285 3.17 -19.97 -26.89
C ASN A 285 2.94 -20.67 -25.55
N TYR A 286 3.53 -20.15 -24.47
CA TYR A 286 3.32 -20.68 -23.12
C TYR A 286 1.84 -20.64 -22.71
N ALA A 287 1.15 -19.53 -22.96
CA ALA A 287 -0.28 -19.40 -22.64
C ALA A 287 -1.15 -20.37 -23.46
N ALA A 288 -0.83 -20.59 -24.74
CA ALA A 288 -1.54 -21.54 -25.58
C ALA A 288 -1.34 -22.99 -25.12
N GLU A 289 -0.12 -23.34 -24.70
CA GLU A 289 0.19 -24.66 -24.13
C GLU A 289 -0.54 -24.89 -22.79
N ASP A 290 -0.55 -23.89 -21.89
CA ASP A 290 -1.25 -23.96 -20.62
C ASP A 290 -2.78 -24.10 -20.83
N ASP A 291 -3.36 -23.32 -21.75
CA ASP A 291 -4.78 -23.43 -22.11
C ASP A 291 -5.12 -24.82 -22.68
N ALA A 292 -4.24 -25.41 -23.49
CA ALA A 292 -4.42 -26.75 -24.07
C ALA A 292 -4.32 -27.87 -23.03
N GLN A 293 -3.45 -27.72 -22.04
CA GLN A 293 -3.22 -28.71 -20.98
C GLN A 293 -4.18 -28.54 -19.79
N ARG A 294 -5.00 -27.48 -19.74
CA ARG A 294 -5.84 -27.17 -18.60
C ARG A 294 -6.91 -28.23 -18.35
N THR A 295 -6.76 -28.91 -17.21
CA THR A 295 -7.65 -29.99 -16.77
C THR A 295 -9.02 -29.48 -16.33
N ALA A 296 -10.03 -30.37 -16.28
CA ALA A 296 -11.35 -30.04 -15.76
C ALA A 296 -11.31 -29.56 -14.30
N ARG A 297 -10.39 -30.11 -13.48
CA ARG A 297 -10.17 -29.69 -12.09
C ARG A 297 -9.70 -28.23 -12.02
N GLN A 298 -8.73 -27.83 -12.84
CA GLN A 298 -8.26 -26.45 -12.89
C GLN A 298 -9.34 -25.49 -13.38
N ARG A 299 -10.15 -25.90 -14.37
CA ARG A 299 -11.30 -25.10 -14.83
C ARG A 299 -12.33 -24.90 -13.72
N ALA A 300 -12.62 -25.95 -12.95
CA ALA A 300 -13.52 -25.84 -11.79
C ALA A 300 -12.95 -24.91 -10.72
N ALA A 301 -11.65 -24.97 -10.44
CA ALA A 301 -10.99 -24.05 -9.49
C ALA A 301 -11.11 -22.58 -9.92
N LEU A 302 -10.91 -22.28 -11.21
CA LEU A 302 -11.10 -20.93 -11.76
C LEU A 302 -12.54 -20.44 -11.63
N LEU A 303 -13.54 -21.32 -11.86
CA LEU A 303 -14.96 -20.97 -11.68
C LEU A 303 -15.29 -20.67 -10.22
N VAL A 304 -14.79 -21.48 -9.28
CA VAL A 304 -14.95 -21.26 -7.85
C VAL A 304 -14.34 -19.92 -7.43
N GLN A 305 -13.11 -19.64 -7.85
CA GLN A 305 -12.44 -18.36 -7.57
C GLN A 305 -13.23 -17.18 -8.18
N GLY A 306 -13.74 -17.33 -9.41
CA GLY A 306 -14.56 -16.31 -10.06
C GLY A 306 -15.88 -16.03 -9.34
N LEU A 307 -16.56 -17.09 -8.87
CA LEU A 307 -17.77 -16.95 -8.07
C LEU A 307 -17.48 -16.30 -6.71
N ALA A 308 -16.39 -16.70 -6.04
CA ALA A 308 -15.96 -16.08 -4.79
C ALA A 308 -15.61 -14.60 -4.99
N ALA A 309 -14.98 -14.22 -6.11
CA ALA A 309 -14.72 -12.83 -6.47
C ALA A 309 -16.03 -12.02 -6.62
N LEU A 310 -17.05 -12.59 -7.25
CA LEU A 310 -18.35 -11.95 -7.40
C LEU A 310 -19.05 -11.78 -6.04
N ILE A 311 -19.03 -12.81 -5.21
CA ILE A 311 -19.58 -12.77 -3.85
C ILE A 311 -18.86 -11.69 -3.02
N LEU A 312 -17.53 -11.60 -3.13
CA LEU A 312 -16.72 -10.57 -2.48
C LEU A 312 -17.19 -9.17 -2.88
N ILE A 313 -17.28 -8.89 -4.20
CA ILE A 313 -17.75 -7.58 -4.70
C ILE A 313 -19.16 -7.26 -4.17
N VAL A 314 -20.08 -8.21 -4.21
CA VAL A 314 -21.46 -8.01 -3.72
C VAL A 314 -21.49 -7.80 -2.20
N GLY A 315 -20.74 -8.59 -1.43
CA GLY A 315 -20.68 -8.48 0.03
C GLY A 315 -20.14 -7.13 0.49
N LEU A 316 -19.15 -6.61 -0.23
CA LEU A 316 -18.56 -5.30 0.00
C LEU A 316 -19.51 -4.17 -0.40
N ALA A 317 -20.10 -4.25 -1.59
CA ALA A 317 -21.03 -3.23 -2.10
C ALA A 317 -22.29 -3.10 -1.24
N LEU A 318 -22.79 -4.22 -0.68
CA LEU A 318 -23.95 -4.25 0.19
C LEU A 318 -23.60 -4.10 1.68
N HIS A 319 -22.31 -4.01 2.03
CA HIS A 319 -21.82 -3.90 3.41
C HIS A 319 -22.42 -4.98 4.34
N VAL A 320 -22.40 -6.24 3.90
CA VAL A 320 -23.06 -7.36 4.60
C VAL A 320 -22.40 -7.67 5.95
N ALA A 321 -21.09 -7.44 6.07
CA ALA A 321 -20.31 -7.66 7.27
C ALA A 321 -19.02 -6.81 7.21
N GLU A 322 -18.28 -6.78 8.34
CA GLU A 322 -16.93 -6.24 8.38
C GLU A 322 -16.05 -6.85 7.29
N VAL A 323 -15.23 -6.03 6.62
CA VAL A 323 -14.50 -6.43 5.42
C VAL A 323 -13.60 -7.64 5.66
N GLY A 324 -12.92 -7.69 6.80
CA GLY A 324 -12.10 -8.84 7.17
C GLY A 324 -12.89 -10.15 7.27
N LEU A 325 -14.15 -10.10 7.70
CA LEU A 325 -15.02 -11.28 7.76
C LEU A 325 -15.46 -11.73 6.36
N ILE A 326 -15.68 -10.79 5.45
CA ILE A 326 -15.92 -11.09 4.03
C ILE A 326 -14.67 -11.77 3.43
N GLY A 327 -13.48 -11.30 3.78
CA GLY A 327 -12.22 -11.94 3.40
C GLY A 327 -12.09 -13.37 3.92
N LEU A 328 -12.45 -13.60 5.19
CA LEU A 328 -12.49 -14.94 5.78
C LEU A 328 -13.47 -15.86 5.05
N MET A 329 -14.66 -15.37 4.70
CA MET A 329 -15.63 -16.12 3.91
C MET A 329 -15.04 -16.54 2.55
N VAL A 330 -14.33 -15.64 1.87
CA VAL A 330 -13.66 -15.94 0.59
C VAL A 330 -12.61 -17.04 0.76
N ILE A 331 -11.78 -16.97 1.82
CA ILE A 331 -10.83 -18.03 2.16
C ILE A 331 -11.56 -19.37 2.30
N VAL A 332 -12.61 -19.40 3.13
CA VAL A 332 -13.37 -20.62 3.40
C VAL A 332 -13.99 -21.21 2.12
N LEU A 333 -14.64 -20.38 1.30
CA LEU A 333 -15.26 -20.83 0.06
C LEU A 333 -14.21 -21.38 -0.92
N ILE A 334 -13.15 -20.62 -1.20
CA ILE A 334 -12.15 -21.07 -2.19
C ILE A 334 -11.45 -22.34 -1.69
N THR A 335 -11.00 -22.38 -0.45
CA THR A 335 -10.22 -23.52 0.08
C THR A 335 -11.07 -24.80 0.16
N ALA A 336 -12.34 -24.69 0.59
CA ALA A 336 -13.27 -25.81 0.64
C ALA A 336 -13.59 -26.37 -0.75
N PHE A 337 -13.85 -25.52 -1.74
CA PHE A 337 -14.25 -25.96 -3.09
C PHE A 337 -13.08 -26.23 -4.04
N THR A 338 -11.83 -25.99 -3.63
CA THR A 338 -10.61 -26.37 -4.39
C THR A 338 -9.82 -27.53 -3.77
N GLY A 339 -10.22 -27.98 -2.58
CA GLY A 339 -9.61 -29.11 -1.87
C GLY A 339 -8.29 -28.75 -1.17
N ILE A 340 -8.16 -27.52 -0.67
CA ILE A 340 -7.03 -27.08 0.15
C ILE A 340 -7.38 -27.33 1.61
N THR A 341 -6.87 -28.42 2.18
CA THR A 341 -7.16 -28.85 3.57
C THR A 341 -5.92 -28.88 4.46
N ASP A 342 -4.73 -28.69 3.89
CA ASP A 342 -3.46 -28.76 4.60
C ASP A 342 -3.16 -27.45 5.33
N GLU A 343 -2.84 -27.55 6.61
CA GLU A 343 -2.58 -26.39 7.47
C GLU A 343 -1.33 -25.62 7.04
N HIS A 344 -0.30 -26.28 6.52
CA HIS A 344 0.91 -25.59 6.04
C HIS A 344 0.61 -24.74 4.80
N ARG A 345 -0.25 -25.22 3.89
CA ARG A 345 -0.74 -24.43 2.75
C ARG A 345 -1.62 -23.26 3.19
N LEU A 346 -2.51 -23.46 4.16
CA LEU A 346 -3.33 -22.40 4.74
C LEU A 346 -2.45 -21.33 5.41
N GLY A 347 -1.54 -21.74 6.29
CA GLY A 347 -0.66 -20.85 7.04
C GLY A 347 0.25 -20.02 6.14
N ASN A 348 0.67 -20.55 4.99
CA ASN A 348 1.44 -19.78 4.00
C ASN A 348 0.69 -18.54 3.48
N ALA A 349 -0.65 -18.60 3.34
CA ALA A 349 -1.44 -17.47 2.87
C ALA A 349 -1.42 -16.27 3.83
N PHE A 350 -1.19 -16.51 5.13
CA PHE A 350 -1.16 -15.47 6.16
C PHE A 350 0.22 -14.83 6.33
N LYS A 351 1.31 -15.52 5.91
CA LYS A 351 2.68 -15.06 6.15
C LYS A 351 2.97 -13.68 5.58
N ASP A 352 2.40 -13.37 4.42
CA ASP A 352 2.69 -12.12 3.70
C ASP A 352 2.09 -10.89 4.41
N ALA A 353 0.94 -11.04 5.08
CA ALA A 353 0.25 -9.93 5.74
C ALA A 353 0.76 -9.66 7.16
N MET A 354 1.15 -10.70 7.90
CA MET A 354 1.44 -10.60 9.34
C MET A 354 2.55 -9.61 9.72
N PRO A 355 3.69 -9.49 8.99
CA PRO A 355 4.70 -8.49 9.31
C PRO A 355 4.20 -7.05 9.21
N PHE A 356 3.27 -6.78 8.29
CA PHE A 356 2.66 -5.46 8.14
C PHE A 356 1.60 -5.23 9.23
N THR A 357 0.77 -6.24 9.53
CA THR A 357 -0.17 -6.18 10.65
C THR A 357 0.52 -5.91 11.98
N ALA A 358 1.68 -6.54 12.24
CA ALA A 358 2.48 -6.30 13.44
C ALA A 358 3.07 -4.87 13.47
N LEU A 359 3.46 -4.33 12.31
CA LEU A 359 3.93 -2.96 12.20
C LEU A 359 2.81 -1.96 12.49
N LEU A 360 1.58 -2.25 12.05
CA LEU A 360 0.42 -1.42 12.33
C LEU A 360 0.09 -1.35 13.83
N VAL A 361 0.27 -2.44 14.57
CA VAL A 361 0.18 -2.43 16.04
C VAL A 361 1.19 -1.44 16.64
N VAL A 362 2.40 -1.36 16.09
CA VAL A 362 3.39 -0.36 16.50
C VAL A 362 2.91 1.06 16.16
N PHE A 363 2.22 1.25 15.03
CA PHE A 363 1.69 2.56 14.62
C PHE A 363 0.63 3.06 15.59
N PHE A 364 -0.34 2.21 15.90
CA PHE A 364 -1.40 2.52 16.87
C PHE A 364 -0.83 2.89 18.23
N ALA A 365 0.27 2.27 18.62
CA ALA A 365 0.95 2.63 19.84
C ALA A 365 1.62 4.02 19.79
N VAL A 366 2.19 4.41 18.64
CA VAL A 366 2.68 5.79 18.43
C VAL A 366 1.52 6.79 18.39
N VAL A 367 0.37 6.42 17.82
CA VAL A 367 -0.87 7.23 17.89
C VAL A 367 -1.30 7.44 19.33
N ALA A 368 -1.26 6.39 20.17
CA ALA A 368 -1.57 6.51 21.59
C ALA A 368 -0.61 7.49 22.31
N VAL A 369 0.68 7.50 21.95
CA VAL A 369 1.65 8.52 22.45
C VAL A 369 1.25 9.91 21.98
N ILE A 370 0.91 10.09 20.71
CA ILE A 370 0.49 11.39 20.16
C ILE A 370 -0.72 11.93 20.91
N HIS A 371 -1.71 11.08 21.14
CA HIS A 371 -2.95 11.45 21.82
C HIS A 371 -2.70 11.80 23.28
N GLN A 372 -2.04 10.93 24.05
CA GLN A 372 -1.81 11.18 25.48
C GLN A 372 -0.87 12.36 25.75
N GLN A 373 0.07 12.64 24.83
CA GLN A 373 0.97 13.79 24.93
C GLN A 373 0.42 15.05 24.23
N GLN A 374 -0.78 14.98 23.64
CA GLN A 374 -1.46 16.10 22.97
C GLN A 374 -0.59 16.80 21.92
N LEU A 375 0.23 16.03 21.19
CA LEU A 375 1.30 16.59 20.36
C LEU A 375 0.74 17.45 19.21
N PHE A 376 -0.35 17.01 18.57
CA PHE A 376 -0.91 17.64 17.38
C PHE A 376 -1.97 18.72 17.67
N VAL A 377 -2.42 18.85 18.92
CA VAL A 377 -3.42 19.87 19.33
C VAL A 377 -3.03 21.28 18.87
N PRO A 378 -1.78 21.77 19.07
CA PRO A 378 -1.41 23.13 18.66
C PRO A 378 -1.49 23.34 17.14
N LEU A 379 -1.15 22.31 16.35
CA LEU A 379 -1.21 22.37 14.90
C LEU A 379 -2.67 22.47 14.43
N ILE A 380 -3.55 21.65 15.00
CA ILE A 380 -4.97 21.64 14.67
C ILE A 380 -5.62 22.96 15.09
N GLN A 381 -5.33 23.47 16.28
CA GLN A 381 -5.81 24.78 16.72
C GLN A 381 -5.35 25.91 15.79
N TRP A 382 -4.11 25.84 15.30
CA TRP A 382 -3.61 26.82 14.32
C TRP A 382 -4.39 26.76 13.01
N VAL A 383 -4.69 25.57 12.49
CA VAL A 383 -5.52 25.42 11.29
C VAL A 383 -6.96 25.90 11.54
N LEU A 384 -7.54 25.54 12.68
CA LEU A 384 -8.90 25.95 13.05
C LEU A 384 -9.02 27.46 13.36
N ALA A 385 -7.91 28.15 13.59
CA ALA A 385 -7.86 29.61 13.72
C ALA A 385 -7.94 30.34 12.37
N LEU A 386 -7.75 29.64 11.24
CA LEU A 386 -7.95 30.20 9.91
C LEU A 386 -9.43 30.42 9.60
N PRO A 387 -9.78 31.32 8.66
CA PRO A 387 -11.13 31.43 8.13
C PRO A 387 -11.68 30.07 7.68
N ALA A 388 -12.95 29.79 7.98
CA ALA A 388 -13.56 28.47 7.79
C ALA A 388 -13.44 27.94 6.34
N ASP A 389 -13.51 28.82 5.35
CA ASP A 389 -13.33 28.55 3.92
C ASP A 389 -11.90 28.10 3.56
N GLN A 390 -10.89 28.45 4.35
CA GLN A 390 -9.49 28.11 4.10
C GLN A 390 -9.03 26.84 4.83
N GLN A 391 -9.77 26.41 5.86
CA GLN A 391 -9.41 25.26 6.69
C GLN A 391 -9.30 23.94 5.89
N PRO A 392 -10.25 23.58 4.98
CA PRO A 392 -10.17 22.34 4.22
C PRO A 392 -8.93 22.29 3.31
N GLY A 393 -8.66 23.38 2.58
CA GLY A 393 -7.50 23.48 1.71
C GLY A 393 -6.18 23.38 2.47
N MET A 394 -6.08 24.02 3.65
CA MET A 394 -4.89 23.94 4.50
C MET A 394 -4.70 22.53 5.09
N LEU A 395 -5.79 21.88 5.55
CA LEU A 395 -5.73 20.49 6.01
C LEU A 395 -5.29 19.57 4.88
N PHE A 396 -5.80 19.74 3.67
CA PHE A 396 -5.36 18.94 2.51
C PHE A 396 -3.85 19.05 2.29
N ILE A 397 -3.30 20.28 2.32
CA ILE A 397 -1.86 20.50 2.16
C ILE A 397 -1.06 19.88 3.30
N ALA A 398 -1.46 20.13 4.55
CA ALA A 398 -0.75 19.64 5.72
C ALA A 398 -0.73 18.09 5.77
N ASN A 399 -1.88 17.47 5.52
CA ASN A 399 -2.00 16.02 5.40
C ASN A 399 -1.20 15.49 4.21
N GLY A 400 -1.28 16.15 3.06
CA GLY A 400 -0.58 15.73 1.85
C GLY A 400 0.94 15.76 1.97
N LEU A 401 1.50 16.81 2.57
CA LEU A 401 2.94 16.92 2.78
C LEU A 401 3.44 15.85 3.75
N LEU A 402 2.71 15.61 4.85
CA LEU A 402 3.11 14.60 5.83
C LEU A 402 2.92 13.19 5.27
N SER A 403 1.80 12.93 4.60
CA SER A 403 1.48 11.63 3.99
C SER A 403 2.32 11.33 2.74
N ALA A 404 3.00 12.32 2.16
CA ALA A 404 3.99 12.07 1.10
C ALA A 404 5.28 11.46 1.65
N ILE A 405 5.57 11.59 2.94
CA ILE A 405 6.82 11.11 3.57
C ILE A 405 6.59 10.07 4.67
N SER A 406 5.34 9.92 5.12
CA SER A 406 4.88 9.01 6.17
C SER A 406 3.67 8.21 5.69
N ASP A 407 3.39 7.11 6.36
CA ASP A 407 2.26 6.24 6.02
C ASP A 407 0.92 6.98 6.14
N ASN A 408 0.07 6.83 5.13
CA ASN A 408 -1.21 7.52 5.02
C ASN A 408 -2.22 7.15 6.11
N VAL A 409 -2.19 5.91 6.63
CA VAL A 409 -3.02 5.48 7.76
C VAL A 409 -2.63 6.24 9.02
N PHE A 410 -1.35 6.29 9.31
CA PHE A 410 -0.82 7.01 10.46
C PHE A 410 -1.23 8.50 10.45
N VAL A 411 -1.05 9.18 9.30
CA VAL A 411 -1.42 10.60 9.18
C VAL A 411 -2.93 10.80 9.33
N ALA A 412 -3.74 9.97 8.66
CA ALA A 412 -5.19 10.08 8.74
C ALA A 412 -5.71 9.93 10.18
N THR A 413 -5.24 8.93 10.92
CA THR A 413 -5.65 8.67 12.30
C THR A 413 -5.43 9.89 13.20
N ILE A 414 -4.27 10.54 13.08
CA ILE A 414 -3.95 11.72 13.89
C ILE A 414 -4.93 12.85 13.59
N TYR A 415 -5.06 13.23 12.32
CA TYR A 415 -5.84 14.41 11.96
C TYR A 415 -7.34 14.23 12.21
N ILE A 416 -7.91 13.07 11.86
CA ILE A 416 -9.35 12.85 12.02
C ILE A 416 -9.77 12.79 13.50
N THR A 417 -8.95 12.17 14.35
CA THR A 417 -9.21 12.06 15.79
C THR A 417 -9.19 13.43 16.45
N GLU A 418 -8.22 14.27 16.10
CA GLU A 418 -8.10 15.63 16.65
C GLU A 418 -9.21 16.56 16.15
N VAL A 419 -9.55 16.50 14.85
CA VAL A 419 -10.67 17.28 14.31
C VAL A 419 -12.01 16.83 14.90
N LYS A 420 -12.19 15.53 15.14
CA LYS A 420 -13.37 15.00 15.85
C LYS A 420 -13.46 15.55 17.27
N GLN A 421 -12.36 15.64 18.01
CA GLN A 421 -12.37 16.25 19.34
C GLN A 421 -12.77 17.74 19.29
N ALA A 422 -12.30 18.49 18.29
CA ALA A 422 -12.73 19.86 18.08
C ALA A 422 -14.25 19.95 17.77
N PHE A 423 -14.79 19.03 16.98
CA PHE A 423 -16.24 18.91 16.76
C PHE A 423 -17.01 18.59 18.04
N VAL A 424 -16.58 17.59 18.81
CA VAL A 424 -17.24 17.17 20.05
C VAL A 424 -17.18 18.27 21.12
N SER A 425 -16.14 19.10 21.12
CA SER A 425 -16.03 20.29 21.99
C SER A 425 -16.86 21.49 21.54
N GLY A 426 -17.62 21.37 20.43
CA GLY A 426 -18.54 22.39 19.95
C GLY A 426 -17.90 23.50 19.13
N GLN A 427 -16.68 23.30 18.61
CA GLN A 427 -15.96 24.32 17.83
C GLN A 427 -16.42 24.44 16.38
N MET A 428 -17.17 23.45 15.85
CA MET A 428 -17.62 23.45 14.45
C MET A 428 -18.98 22.76 14.27
N SER A 429 -19.65 23.05 13.15
CA SER A 429 -20.86 22.35 12.73
C SER A 429 -20.54 20.94 12.20
N ARG A 430 -21.55 20.08 12.15
CA ARG A 430 -21.42 18.74 11.54
C ARG A 430 -21.05 18.82 10.06
N GLU A 431 -21.64 19.75 9.32
CA GLU A 431 -21.34 19.96 7.90
C GLU A 431 -19.88 20.35 7.69
N HIS A 432 -19.36 21.28 8.50
CA HIS A 432 -17.95 21.66 8.43
C HIS A 432 -17.02 20.49 8.79
N PHE A 433 -17.38 19.72 9.81
CA PHE A 433 -16.64 18.51 10.17
C PHE A 433 -16.59 17.50 9.01
N GLU A 434 -17.69 17.31 8.29
CA GLU A 434 -17.74 16.46 7.09
C GLU A 434 -16.81 16.98 5.98
N THR A 435 -16.78 18.28 5.74
CA THR A 435 -15.84 18.89 4.78
C THR A 435 -14.38 18.67 5.17
N LEU A 436 -14.03 18.87 6.45
CA LEU A 436 -12.68 18.62 6.93
C LEU A 436 -12.32 17.13 6.86
N ALA A 437 -13.27 16.21 7.10
CA ALA A 437 -13.05 14.79 6.95
C ALA A 437 -12.79 14.38 5.48
N ILE A 438 -13.49 14.98 4.51
CA ILE A 438 -13.20 14.78 3.07
C ILE A 438 -11.80 15.34 2.73
N ALA A 439 -11.44 16.50 3.27
CA ALA A 439 -10.13 17.11 3.06
C ALA A 439 -8.98 16.28 3.64
N ILE A 440 -9.17 15.69 4.83
CA ILE A 440 -8.21 14.76 5.44
C ILE A 440 -8.11 13.50 4.58
N ASN A 441 -9.24 12.87 4.24
CA ASN A 441 -9.27 11.65 3.44
C ASN A 441 -8.56 11.81 2.09
N THR A 442 -8.92 12.84 1.34
CA THR A 442 -8.33 13.10 0.01
C THR A 442 -6.92 13.65 0.11
N GLY A 443 -6.63 14.44 1.16
CA GLY A 443 -5.30 14.99 1.45
C GLY A 443 -4.29 13.94 1.87
N THR A 444 -4.69 12.85 2.53
CA THR A 444 -3.79 11.73 2.82
C THR A 444 -3.66 10.78 1.62
N ASN A 445 -4.72 10.51 0.88
CA ASN A 445 -4.70 9.54 -0.23
C ASN A 445 -4.03 10.06 -1.51
N LEU A 446 -4.30 11.30 -1.94
CA LEU A 446 -3.90 11.75 -3.28
C LEU A 446 -2.41 12.13 -3.37
N PRO A 447 -1.85 12.91 -2.42
CA PRO A 447 -0.44 13.29 -2.45
C PRO A 447 0.50 12.16 -2.00
N SER A 448 0.01 11.14 -1.29
CA SER A 448 0.84 10.02 -0.79
C SER A 448 1.56 9.26 -1.90
N VAL A 449 1.00 9.24 -3.12
CA VAL A 449 1.62 8.60 -4.30
C VAL A 449 2.97 9.22 -4.69
N ALA A 450 3.31 10.40 -4.14
CA ALA A 450 4.59 11.08 -4.35
C ALA A 450 5.80 10.20 -4.04
N THR A 451 5.71 9.37 -2.99
CA THR A 451 6.82 8.53 -2.59
C THR A 451 6.36 7.12 -2.24
N PRO A 452 7.28 6.15 -2.28
CA PRO A 452 6.98 4.80 -1.82
C PRO A 452 6.54 4.74 -0.37
N ASN A 453 7.04 5.63 0.49
CA ASN A 453 6.73 5.63 1.92
C ASN A 453 5.33 6.17 2.21
N GLY A 454 4.81 7.03 1.34
CA GLY A 454 3.49 7.62 1.52
C GLY A 454 2.36 6.62 1.34
N GLN A 455 2.57 5.65 0.43
CA GLN A 455 1.56 4.68 0.04
C GLN A 455 2.03 3.26 0.30
N ALA A 456 1.36 2.53 1.20
CA ALA A 456 1.73 1.17 1.57
C ALA A 456 1.88 0.23 0.36
N ALA A 457 1.00 0.35 -0.64
CA ALA A 457 1.09 -0.37 -1.91
C ALA A 457 2.42 -0.13 -2.66
N PHE A 458 2.93 1.11 -2.68
CA PHE A 458 4.19 1.43 -3.35
C PHE A 458 5.38 0.90 -2.56
N LEU A 459 5.36 1.03 -1.23
CA LEU A 459 6.40 0.45 -0.37
C LEU A 459 6.44 -1.07 -0.51
N PHE A 460 5.28 -1.71 -0.55
CA PHE A 460 5.15 -3.15 -0.75
C PHE A 460 5.70 -3.56 -2.12
N LEU A 461 5.36 -2.84 -3.19
CA LEU A 461 5.94 -3.06 -4.51
C LEU A 461 7.47 -2.92 -4.47
N LEU A 462 8.00 -1.90 -3.80
CA LEU A 462 9.43 -1.64 -3.74
C LEU A 462 10.22 -2.66 -2.92
N THR A 463 9.61 -3.23 -1.89
CA THR A 463 10.22 -4.25 -1.00
C THR A 463 10.01 -5.68 -1.52
N SER A 464 9.13 -5.87 -2.49
CA SER A 464 8.87 -7.17 -3.09
C SER A 464 10.00 -7.70 -3.98
N ALA A 465 9.99 -9.00 -4.23
CA ALA A 465 10.97 -9.68 -5.08
C ALA A 465 10.96 -9.22 -6.55
N ILE A 466 9.90 -8.56 -7.05
CA ILE A 466 9.86 -8.07 -8.45
C ILE A 466 10.68 -6.80 -8.64
N ALA A 467 10.77 -5.92 -7.61
CA ALA A 467 11.46 -4.64 -7.72
C ALA A 467 12.91 -4.76 -8.23
N PRO A 468 13.77 -5.67 -7.70
CA PRO A 468 15.11 -5.85 -8.25
C PRO A 468 15.10 -6.43 -9.67
N LEU A 469 14.20 -7.38 -9.97
CA LEU A 469 14.11 -8.02 -11.29
C LEU A 469 13.80 -7.02 -12.40
N VAL A 470 12.93 -6.04 -12.12
CA VAL A 470 12.57 -5.00 -13.10
C VAL A 470 13.40 -3.71 -12.95
N ARG A 471 14.42 -3.71 -12.08
CA ARG A 471 15.25 -2.53 -11.76
C ARG A 471 14.43 -1.30 -11.39
N LEU A 472 13.46 -1.48 -10.49
CA LEU A 472 12.64 -0.41 -9.91
C LEU A 472 13.26 0.05 -8.59
N SER A 473 14.01 1.15 -8.62
CA SER A 473 14.57 1.78 -7.43
C SER A 473 13.63 2.83 -6.84
N TYR A 474 13.86 3.22 -5.58
CA TYR A 474 13.11 4.30 -4.91
C TYR A 474 13.02 5.56 -5.77
N GLY A 475 14.18 6.08 -6.22
CA GLY A 475 14.22 7.30 -7.03
C GLY A 475 13.53 7.13 -8.39
N ARG A 476 13.58 5.93 -8.98
CA ARG A 476 12.85 5.64 -10.23
C ARG A 476 11.34 5.62 -10.00
N MET A 477 10.89 5.07 -8.88
CA MET A 477 9.47 5.05 -8.50
C MET A 477 8.95 6.47 -8.30
N VAL A 478 9.67 7.32 -7.55
CA VAL A 478 9.34 8.74 -7.37
C VAL A 478 9.28 9.47 -8.73
N TRP A 479 10.28 9.25 -9.59
CA TRP A 479 10.29 9.86 -10.92
C TRP A 479 9.09 9.45 -11.79
N MET A 480 8.72 8.17 -11.76
CA MET A 480 7.56 7.65 -12.49
C MET A 480 6.22 8.14 -11.89
N ALA A 481 6.15 8.31 -10.57
CA ALA A 481 4.94 8.75 -9.88
C ALA A 481 4.69 10.27 -9.97
N LEU A 482 5.75 11.08 -10.14
CA LEU A 482 5.68 12.54 -10.13
C LEU A 482 4.55 13.15 -10.99
N PRO A 483 4.31 12.72 -12.25
CA PRO A 483 3.22 13.28 -13.05
C PRO A 483 1.85 13.05 -12.42
N TYR A 484 1.64 11.87 -11.83
CA TYR A 484 0.42 11.55 -11.11
C TYR A 484 0.28 12.38 -9.84
N THR A 485 1.35 12.52 -9.06
CA THR A 485 1.37 13.35 -7.86
C THR A 485 0.97 14.79 -8.15
N VAL A 486 1.51 15.37 -9.23
CA VAL A 486 1.17 16.74 -9.64
C VAL A 486 -0.29 16.83 -10.04
N VAL A 487 -0.78 15.94 -10.90
CA VAL A 487 -2.17 15.99 -11.39
C VAL A 487 -3.17 15.72 -10.27
N MET A 488 -2.97 14.64 -9.50
CA MET A 488 -3.86 14.24 -8.41
C MET A 488 -3.82 15.23 -7.26
N GLY A 489 -2.62 15.68 -6.86
CA GLY A 489 -2.45 16.62 -5.75
C GLY A 489 -3.02 18.00 -6.06
N LEU A 490 -2.76 18.57 -7.24
CA LEU A 490 -3.27 19.89 -7.60
C LEU A 490 -4.77 19.89 -7.84
N LEU A 491 -5.30 18.89 -8.57
CA LEU A 491 -6.73 18.80 -8.82
C LEU A 491 -7.50 18.45 -7.53
N GLY A 492 -6.94 17.59 -6.69
CA GLY A 492 -7.50 17.28 -5.37
C GLY A 492 -7.56 18.51 -4.47
N TRP A 493 -6.46 19.26 -4.37
CA TRP A 493 -6.43 20.52 -3.63
C TRP A 493 -7.43 21.54 -4.17
N TYR A 494 -7.51 21.69 -5.49
CA TYR A 494 -8.46 22.59 -6.13
C TYR A 494 -9.91 22.19 -5.83
N ALA A 495 -10.24 20.90 -5.95
CA ALA A 495 -11.57 20.39 -5.64
C ALA A 495 -11.95 20.63 -4.17
N VAL A 496 -11.03 20.36 -3.24
CA VAL A 496 -11.26 20.59 -1.80
C VAL A 496 -11.41 22.08 -1.46
N SER A 497 -10.69 22.96 -2.16
CA SER A 497 -10.66 24.39 -1.83
C SER A 497 -11.78 25.20 -2.51
N TYR A 498 -12.32 24.70 -3.63
CA TYR A 498 -13.25 25.47 -4.47
C TYR A 498 -14.57 24.76 -4.80
N TRP A 499 -14.68 23.43 -4.58
CA TRP A 499 -15.91 22.69 -4.87
C TRP A 499 -16.63 22.17 -3.61
N LEU A 500 -15.91 22.03 -2.50
CA LEU A 500 -16.46 21.82 -1.17
C LEU A 500 -16.64 23.17 -0.48
#